data_AF-A0A971P5V2-F1
#
_entry.id   AF-A0A971P5V2-F1
#
_cell.length_a   1.000
_cell.length_b   1.000
_cell.length_c   1.000
_cell.angle_alpha   90.00
_cell.angle_beta   90.00
_cell.angle_gamma   90.00
#
_symmetry.space_group_name_H-M   'P 1'
#
loop_
_entity.id
_entity.type
_entity.pdbx_description
1 polymer ?
#
loop_
_entity_poly.entity_id
_entity_poly.type
_entity_poly.pdbx_seq_one_letter_code
_entity_poly.pdbx_strand_id
1 'polypeptide(L)'
;MMKRIILFLLFTCCVPVVVADYDRLIGPGEYEYFLEWPSGVLVVNGGGAEWIEVRNSAHVEIWSTSPLGYNSGIWDIVLTKTSRLDYYGGETQELTIGQNAVAYLHSGRIDYITSMQFTSTTGAGPHIDLYAQPGWSWLDDDWMKGIEGKWMDGSSFTIKFINHPNFDPVYTNINVIIPEPATLMLLGLGGLLIRRKK
;
A
#
# COMPACT_ATOMS: atom_id res chain seq x y z
N MET A 1 3.69 -36.95 49.67
CA MET A 1 3.87 -35.55 50.11
C MET A 1 4.50 -34.78 48.95
N MET A 2 3.76 -33.83 48.37
CA MET A 2 4.12 -33.06 47.19
C MET A 2 5.33 -32.14 47.45
N LYS A 3 6.24 -32.03 46.49
CA LYS A 3 6.93 -30.77 46.19
C LYS A 3 7.01 -30.59 44.68
N ARG A 4 6.20 -29.64 44.20
CA ARG A 4 6.19 -29.11 42.84
C ARG A 4 7.51 -28.36 42.63
N ILE A 5 8.24 -28.64 41.55
CA ILE A 5 9.25 -27.74 41.01
C ILE A 5 8.74 -27.32 39.64
N ILE A 6 8.16 -26.14 39.62
CA ILE A 6 7.73 -25.42 38.43
C ILE A 6 8.99 -24.86 37.79
N LEU A 7 9.41 -25.41 36.65
CA LEU A 7 10.49 -24.85 35.85
C LEU A 7 9.88 -23.81 34.89
N PHE A 8 9.64 -22.61 35.41
CA PHE A 8 9.36 -21.41 34.62
C PHE A 8 10.68 -20.67 34.44
N LEU A 9 11.37 -20.81 33.30
CA LEU A 9 12.50 -19.94 33.00
C LEU A 9 12.70 -19.78 31.48
N LEU A 10 12.30 -18.59 31.01
CA LEU A 10 12.97 -17.79 29.99
C LEU A 10 12.97 -18.30 28.53
N PHE A 11 11.78 -18.26 27.91
CA PHE A 11 11.69 -17.82 26.51
C PHE A 11 11.61 -16.28 26.51
N THR A 12 12.74 -15.61 26.72
CA THR A 12 12.91 -14.23 26.29
C THR A 12 12.81 -14.23 24.77
N CYS A 13 11.65 -13.84 24.26
CA CYS A 13 11.47 -13.46 22.87
C CYS A 13 12.45 -12.32 22.55
N CYS A 14 13.64 -12.65 22.05
CA CYS A 14 14.43 -11.73 21.25
C CYS A 14 13.68 -11.54 19.94
N VAL A 15 12.59 -10.77 19.97
CA VAL A 15 12.06 -10.19 18.73
C VAL A 15 13.16 -9.23 18.27
N PRO A 16 13.71 -9.38 17.05
CA PRO A 16 14.59 -8.36 16.52
C PRO A 16 13.78 -7.06 16.55
N VAL A 17 14.27 -6.07 17.29
CA VAL A 17 13.81 -4.69 17.13
C VAL A 17 14.28 -4.32 15.73
N VAL A 18 13.41 -4.50 14.75
CA VAL A 18 13.59 -3.90 13.44
C VAL A 18 13.48 -2.41 13.70
N VAL A 19 14.64 -1.74 13.79
CA VAL A 19 14.68 -0.29 13.68
C VAL A 19 14.30 -0.04 12.23
N ALA A 20 13.03 0.29 12.01
CA ALA A 20 12.59 0.78 10.71
C ALA A 20 13.37 2.07 10.44
N ASP A 21 14.23 2.06 9.43
CA ASP A 21 15.03 3.21 9.03
C ASP A 21 14.12 4.12 8.19
N TYR A 22 13.46 5.06 8.86
CA TYR A 22 12.67 6.12 8.24
C TYR A 22 13.20 7.48 8.67
N ASP A 23 13.17 8.45 7.77
CA ASP A 23 13.68 9.80 8.05
C ASP A 23 12.62 10.66 8.76
N ARG A 24 11.32 10.37 8.53
CA ARG A 24 10.20 11.04 9.21
C ARG A 24 9.03 10.10 9.45
N LEU A 25 8.40 10.27 10.60
CA LEU A 25 7.12 9.67 10.97
C LEU A 25 6.07 10.78 11.08
N ILE A 26 4.88 10.56 10.50
CA ILE A 26 3.65 11.28 10.86
C ILE A 26 2.84 10.36 11.77
N GLY A 27 2.89 10.65 13.07
CA GLY A 27 2.34 9.79 14.13
C GLY A 27 0.92 10.16 14.55
N PRO A 28 0.34 9.44 15.52
CA PRO A 28 -0.99 9.74 16.03
C PRO A 28 -1.08 11.16 16.60
N GLY A 29 -2.12 11.90 16.20
CA GLY A 29 -2.36 13.29 16.63
C GLY A 29 -1.61 14.34 15.81
N GLU A 30 -0.77 13.93 14.85
CA GLU A 30 -0.12 14.84 13.91
C GLU A 30 -0.96 14.99 12.65
N TYR A 31 -1.06 16.22 12.15
CA TYR A 31 -1.69 16.55 10.89
C TYR A 31 -0.87 17.59 10.14
N GLU A 32 -0.42 17.25 8.95
CA GLU A 32 0.40 18.14 8.11
C GLU A 32 -0.46 18.78 7.02
N TYR A 33 -0.41 20.11 6.89
CA TYR A 33 -1.21 20.76 5.84
C TYR A 33 -0.57 20.60 4.45
N PHE A 34 0.75 20.74 4.33
CA PHE A 34 1.42 20.47 3.07
C PHE A 34 2.81 19.91 3.36
N LEU A 35 3.09 18.73 2.82
CA LEU A 35 4.35 18.06 2.99
C LEU A 35 4.96 17.69 1.63
N GLU A 36 6.03 18.39 1.25
CA GLU A 36 6.88 17.97 0.15
C GLU A 36 7.97 17.02 0.66
N TRP A 37 8.12 15.87 0.01
CA TRP A 37 9.04 14.81 0.36
C TRP A 37 9.96 14.44 -0.83
N PRO A 38 11.12 15.10 -0.97
CA PRO A 38 11.97 14.95 -2.15
C PRO A 38 13.02 13.83 -2.06
N SER A 39 13.25 13.25 -0.88
CA SER A 39 14.21 12.17 -0.65
C SER A 39 13.92 11.44 0.66
N GLY A 40 14.42 10.21 0.80
CA GLY A 40 14.29 9.43 2.03
C GLY A 40 12.96 8.69 2.14
N VAL A 41 12.69 8.13 3.32
CA VAL A 41 11.51 7.34 3.64
C VAL A 41 10.63 8.12 4.62
N LEU A 42 9.40 8.43 4.19
CA LEU A 42 8.33 8.96 5.03
C LEU A 42 7.43 7.81 5.47
N VAL A 43 7.17 7.71 6.77
CA VAL A 43 6.20 6.75 7.31
C VAL A 43 5.01 7.52 7.85
N VAL A 44 3.80 7.10 7.49
CA VAL A 44 2.56 7.58 8.12
C VAL A 44 1.94 6.43 8.90
N ASN A 45 1.80 6.62 10.21
CA ASN A 45 1.23 5.61 11.08
C ASN A 45 0.41 6.28 12.20
N GLY A 46 -0.85 6.55 11.87
CA GLY A 46 -1.88 7.06 12.77
C GLY A 46 -2.17 8.55 12.62
N GLY A 47 -1.30 9.30 11.96
CA GLY A 47 -1.52 10.73 11.67
C GLY A 47 -2.31 10.99 10.39
N GLY A 48 -2.12 12.16 9.80
CA GLY A 48 -2.74 12.54 8.54
C GLY A 48 -2.07 13.73 7.87
N ALA A 49 -2.56 14.09 6.69
CA ALA A 49 -2.13 15.28 5.98
C ALA A 49 -3.19 15.77 5.00
N GLU A 50 -3.24 17.07 4.72
CA GLU A 50 -4.04 17.54 3.59
C GLU A 50 -3.36 17.13 2.28
N TRP A 51 -2.05 17.31 2.17
CA TRP A 51 -1.33 17.04 0.93
C TRP A 51 0.07 16.51 1.19
N ILE A 52 0.38 15.34 0.64
CA ILE A 52 1.71 14.75 0.63
C ILE A 52 2.20 14.68 -0.82
N GLU A 53 3.24 15.44 -1.15
CA GLU A 53 3.88 15.37 -2.46
C GLU A 53 5.21 14.63 -2.37
N VAL A 54 5.29 13.46 -3.01
CA VAL A 54 6.47 12.59 -2.98
C VAL A 54 7.17 12.64 -4.33
N ARG A 55 8.43 13.09 -4.33
CA ARG A 55 9.19 13.40 -5.55
C ARG A 55 10.51 12.62 -5.63
N ASN A 56 11.13 12.69 -6.80
CA ASN A 56 12.45 12.12 -7.10
C ASN A 56 12.49 10.62 -6.79
N SER A 57 13.44 10.16 -5.96
CA SER A 57 13.58 8.78 -5.51
C SER A 57 13.06 8.59 -4.07
N ALA A 58 12.19 9.48 -3.59
CA ALA A 58 11.62 9.37 -2.26
C ALA A 58 10.59 8.24 -2.19
N HIS A 59 10.41 7.74 -0.97
CA HIS A 59 9.53 6.64 -0.66
C HIS A 59 8.59 7.05 0.47
N VAL A 60 7.31 6.70 0.35
CA VAL A 60 6.35 6.82 1.45
C VAL A 60 5.69 5.47 1.75
N GLU A 61 5.59 5.16 3.04
CA GLU A 61 4.86 4.00 3.55
C GLU A 61 3.66 4.49 4.38
N ILE A 62 2.46 4.07 3.99
CA ILE A 62 1.23 4.38 4.74
C ILE A 62 0.78 3.10 5.45
N TRP A 63 0.97 3.06 6.76
CA TRP A 63 0.57 1.92 7.60
C TRP A 63 -0.83 2.11 8.17
N SER A 64 -1.13 3.33 8.62
CA SER A 64 -2.44 3.72 9.10
C SER A 64 -2.54 5.25 9.11
N THR A 65 -3.76 5.75 9.15
CA THR A 65 -4.06 7.18 9.34
C THR A 65 -5.13 7.32 10.40
N SER A 66 -5.36 8.56 10.85
CA SER A 66 -6.66 8.90 11.44
C SER A 66 -7.78 8.77 10.37
N PRO A 67 -9.05 8.54 10.75
CA PRO A 67 -10.16 8.40 9.78
C PRO A 67 -10.29 9.63 8.87
N LEU A 68 -10.67 9.45 7.61
CA LEU A 68 -10.77 10.58 6.68
C LEU A 68 -11.87 11.55 7.12
N GLY A 69 -11.52 12.83 7.24
CA GLY A 69 -12.43 13.86 7.72
C GLY A 69 -11.81 15.25 7.68
N TYR A 70 -12.46 16.20 8.35
CA TYR A 70 -11.91 17.55 8.49
C TYR A 70 -10.61 17.50 9.30
N ASN A 71 -9.49 17.90 8.69
CA ASN A 71 -8.14 17.82 9.26
C ASN A 71 -7.79 16.42 9.79
N SER A 72 -8.17 15.36 9.06
CA SER A 72 -7.91 13.97 9.44
C SER A 72 -7.89 13.05 8.22
N GLY A 73 -7.16 11.93 8.31
CA GLY A 73 -6.82 11.10 7.15
C GLY A 73 -5.82 11.79 6.24
N ILE A 74 -5.67 11.29 5.03
CA ILE A 74 -4.88 11.96 4.00
C ILE A 74 -5.84 12.45 2.90
N TRP A 75 -5.81 13.73 2.55
CA TRP A 75 -6.64 14.19 1.43
C TRP A 75 -5.97 13.81 0.11
N ASP A 76 -4.78 14.33 -0.15
CA ASP A 76 -4.06 14.09 -1.40
C ASP A 76 -2.70 13.44 -1.17
N ILE A 77 -2.41 12.38 -1.91
CA ILE A 77 -1.06 11.85 -2.11
C ILE A 77 -0.69 12.03 -3.59
N VAL A 78 0.39 12.76 -3.86
CA VAL A 78 0.86 13.01 -5.23
C VAL A 78 2.25 12.43 -5.42
N LEU A 79 2.36 11.40 -6.26
CA LEU A 79 3.63 10.76 -6.61
C LEU A 79 4.14 11.26 -7.97
N THR A 80 5.39 11.69 -8.03
CA THR A 80 6.03 12.15 -9.27
C THR A 80 7.46 11.63 -9.43
N LYS A 81 8.01 11.79 -10.62
CA LYS A 81 9.34 11.35 -11.04
C LYS A 81 9.52 9.84 -10.93
N THR A 82 10.29 9.35 -9.97
CA THR A 82 10.59 7.92 -9.75
C THR A 82 10.23 7.52 -8.32
N SER A 83 9.28 8.24 -7.70
CA SER A 83 8.91 8.02 -6.32
C SER A 83 8.07 6.76 -6.17
N ARG A 84 7.99 6.29 -4.93
CA ARG A 84 7.29 5.05 -4.58
C ARG A 84 6.33 5.28 -3.42
N LEU A 85 5.19 4.61 -3.49
CA LEU A 85 4.24 4.43 -2.40
C LEU A 85 4.06 2.95 -2.10
N ASP A 86 4.21 2.56 -0.83
CA ASP A 86 3.67 1.32 -0.29
C ASP A 86 2.49 1.65 0.65
N TYR A 87 1.27 1.26 0.25
CA TYR A 87 0.04 1.58 0.97
C TYR A 87 -0.53 0.33 1.65
N TYR A 88 -0.32 0.22 2.96
CA TYR A 88 -0.72 -0.92 3.77
C TYR A 88 -2.02 -0.71 4.54
N GLY A 89 -2.50 0.53 4.68
CA GLY A 89 -3.73 0.84 5.41
C GLY A 89 -3.97 2.34 5.56
N GLY A 90 -5.01 2.72 6.31
CA GLY A 90 -5.43 4.11 6.47
C GLY A 90 -6.47 4.56 5.45
N GLU A 91 -6.83 5.83 5.51
CA GLU A 91 -7.87 6.45 4.65
C GLU A 91 -7.30 7.66 3.91
N THR A 92 -7.37 7.59 2.58
CA THR A 92 -6.95 8.65 1.66
C THR A 92 -8.10 9.03 0.73
N GLN A 93 -8.28 10.33 0.44
CA GLN A 93 -9.26 10.74 -0.56
C GLN A 93 -8.75 10.44 -1.97
N GLU A 94 -7.63 11.03 -2.37
CA GLU A 94 -7.11 10.90 -3.74
C GLU A 94 -5.63 10.51 -3.76
N LEU A 95 -5.32 9.55 -4.63
CA LEU A 95 -3.97 9.17 -5.01
C LEU A 95 -3.72 9.59 -6.47
N THR A 96 -2.87 10.60 -6.66
CA THR A 96 -2.41 11.04 -7.98
C THR A 96 -1.01 10.51 -8.26
N ILE A 97 -0.82 9.88 -9.43
CA ILE A 97 0.45 9.26 -9.81
C ILE A 97 0.87 9.76 -11.18
N GLY A 98 2.10 10.27 -11.30
CA GLY A 98 2.64 10.81 -12.54
C GLY A 98 4.04 10.30 -12.87
N GLN A 99 4.45 10.52 -14.12
CA GLN A 99 5.79 10.21 -14.63
C GLN A 99 6.13 8.71 -14.45
N ASN A 100 7.23 8.35 -13.80
CA ASN A 100 7.66 6.96 -13.59
C ASN A 100 7.45 6.51 -12.13
N ALA A 101 6.59 7.20 -11.38
CA ALA A 101 6.27 6.79 -10.02
C ALA A 101 5.50 5.46 -10.02
N VAL A 102 5.57 4.74 -8.89
CA VAL A 102 4.88 3.46 -8.71
C VAL A 102 4.16 3.40 -7.36
N ALA A 103 3.05 2.66 -7.32
CA ALA A 103 2.27 2.46 -6.11
C ALA A 103 1.91 0.98 -5.91
N TYR A 104 2.06 0.51 -4.67
CA TYR A 104 1.69 -0.83 -4.24
C TYR A 104 0.56 -0.73 -3.21
N LEU A 105 -0.64 -1.22 -3.55
CA LEU A 105 -1.85 -1.04 -2.75
C LEU A 105 -2.28 -2.37 -2.13
N HIS A 106 -2.25 -2.46 -0.80
CA HIS A 106 -2.48 -3.71 -0.07
C HIS A 106 -3.75 -3.72 0.78
N SER A 107 -4.16 -2.57 1.34
CA SER A 107 -5.39 -2.42 2.14
C SER A 107 -5.78 -0.94 2.29
N GLY A 108 -6.78 -0.66 3.13
CA GLY A 108 -7.24 0.68 3.48
C GLY A 108 -8.36 1.22 2.58
N ARG A 109 -8.65 2.51 2.73
CA ARG A 109 -9.65 3.22 1.94
C ARG A 109 -8.94 4.25 1.06
N ILE A 110 -9.21 4.18 -0.25
CA ILE A 110 -8.77 5.16 -1.25
C ILE A 110 -10.02 5.51 -2.06
N ASP A 111 -10.49 6.74 -2.00
CA ASP A 111 -11.74 7.10 -2.68
C ASP A 111 -11.52 7.27 -4.20
N TYR A 112 -10.39 7.87 -4.60
CA TYR A 112 -10.05 8.20 -5.98
C TYR A 112 -8.60 7.86 -6.34
N ILE A 113 -8.40 7.45 -7.60
CA ILE A 113 -7.08 7.38 -8.24
C ILE A 113 -7.11 8.23 -9.51
N THR A 114 -6.06 9.05 -9.65
CA THR A 114 -5.70 9.78 -10.86
C THR A 114 -4.35 9.29 -11.36
N SER A 115 -4.23 8.97 -12.65
CA SER A 115 -2.94 8.65 -13.28
C SER A 115 -2.66 9.64 -14.42
N MET A 116 -1.46 10.20 -14.39
CA MET A 116 -0.89 11.09 -15.40
C MET A 116 0.31 10.41 -16.08
N GLN A 117 0.11 9.17 -16.51
CA GLN A 117 1.14 8.30 -17.09
C GLN A 117 0.67 7.75 -18.44
N PHE A 118 1.65 7.42 -19.30
CA PHE A 118 1.39 6.72 -20.56
C PHE A 118 1.87 5.28 -20.42
N THR A 119 0.98 4.32 -20.65
CA THR A 119 1.28 2.88 -20.64
C THR A 119 0.98 2.30 -22.01
N SER A 120 -0.30 2.21 -22.38
CA SER A 120 -0.77 1.74 -23.68
C SER A 120 -0.21 2.56 -24.86
N THR A 121 -0.09 3.88 -24.71
CA THR A 121 0.41 4.78 -25.77
C THR A 121 1.91 4.59 -26.03
N THR A 122 2.69 4.23 -25.00
CA THR A 122 4.16 4.07 -25.09
C THR A 122 4.62 2.62 -25.10
N GLY A 123 3.72 1.66 -24.84
CA GLY A 123 4.07 0.27 -24.56
C GLY A 123 4.71 0.06 -23.19
N ALA A 124 4.64 1.04 -22.29
CA ALA A 124 5.09 0.86 -20.91
C ALA A 124 4.08 -0.01 -20.12
N GLY A 125 4.59 -0.75 -19.14
CA GLY A 125 3.77 -1.56 -18.24
C GLY A 125 2.98 -0.69 -17.24
N PRO A 126 2.02 -1.30 -16.53
CA PRO A 126 1.28 -0.64 -15.46
C PRO A 126 2.21 -0.19 -14.31
N HIS A 127 1.81 0.87 -13.61
CA HIS A 127 2.57 1.49 -12.53
C HIS A 127 1.95 1.29 -11.15
N ILE A 128 0.76 0.70 -11.09
CA ILE A 128 -0.03 0.53 -9.88
C ILE A 128 -0.33 -0.95 -9.72
N ASP A 129 0.26 -1.57 -8.71
CA ASP A 129 -0.08 -2.94 -8.34
C ASP A 129 -1.12 -2.91 -7.23
N LEU A 130 -2.30 -3.49 -7.51
CA LEU A 130 -3.41 -3.60 -6.58
C LEU A 130 -3.56 -5.04 -6.12
N TYR A 131 -3.33 -5.30 -4.84
CA TYR A 131 -3.39 -6.65 -4.27
C TYR A 131 -4.80 -6.96 -3.77
N ALA A 132 -5.54 -7.78 -4.52
CA ALA A 132 -6.93 -8.12 -4.22
C ALA A 132 -7.16 -9.63 -4.16
N GLN A 133 -8.24 -10.01 -3.48
CA GLN A 133 -8.78 -11.36 -3.53
C GLN A 133 -9.43 -11.66 -4.89
N PRO A 134 -9.59 -12.94 -5.26
CA PRO A 134 -10.44 -13.31 -6.39
C PRO A 134 -11.85 -12.72 -6.27
N GLY A 135 -12.44 -12.35 -7.41
CA GLY A 135 -13.80 -11.80 -7.46
C GLY A 135 -13.90 -10.27 -7.38
N TRP A 136 -12.81 -9.55 -7.63
CA TRP A 136 -12.86 -8.12 -7.94
C TRP A 136 -13.57 -7.88 -9.28
N SER A 137 -14.11 -6.68 -9.47
CA SER A 137 -14.81 -6.24 -10.69
C SER A 137 -14.53 -4.77 -11.00
N TRP A 138 -14.81 -4.37 -12.23
CA TRP A 138 -14.91 -2.96 -12.56
C TRP A 138 -16.18 -2.37 -11.95
N LEU A 139 -16.09 -1.14 -11.46
CA LEU A 139 -17.21 -0.44 -10.86
C LEU A 139 -18.32 -0.23 -11.90
N ASP A 140 -19.55 -0.67 -11.58
CA ASP A 140 -20.69 -0.68 -12.50
C ASP A 140 -20.42 -1.38 -13.86
N ASP A 141 -19.56 -2.40 -13.89
CA ASP A 141 -19.10 -3.07 -15.12
C ASP A 141 -18.41 -2.11 -16.13
N ASP A 142 -17.91 -0.96 -15.67
CA ASP A 142 -17.28 0.06 -16.49
C ASP A 142 -15.84 0.33 -16.02
N TRP A 143 -14.89 -0.18 -16.80
CA TRP A 143 -13.45 -0.04 -16.58
C TRP A 143 -12.97 1.42 -16.57
N MET A 144 -13.77 2.36 -17.08
CA MET A 144 -13.45 3.78 -17.02
C MET A 144 -13.85 4.44 -15.69
N LYS A 145 -14.75 3.83 -14.90
CA LYS A 145 -15.29 4.43 -13.67
C LYS A 145 -14.49 4.12 -12.43
N GLY A 146 -13.96 2.92 -12.32
CA GLY A 146 -13.32 2.47 -11.08
C GLY A 146 -13.21 0.96 -10.96
N ILE A 147 -12.74 0.52 -9.80
CA ILE A 147 -12.55 -0.88 -9.44
C ILE A 147 -13.09 -1.13 -8.03
N GLU A 148 -13.67 -2.30 -7.81
CA GLU A 148 -14.17 -2.73 -6.52
C GLU A 148 -13.83 -4.19 -6.23
N GLY A 149 -13.82 -4.55 -4.95
CA GLY A 149 -13.48 -5.91 -4.54
C GLY A 149 -13.17 -6.02 -3.06
N LYS A 150 -12.30 -6.97 -2.73
CA LYS A 150 -11.81 -7.17 -1.37
C LYS A 150 -10.29 -7.19 -1.34
N TRP A 151 -9.73 -6.51 -0.35
CA TRP A 151 -8.32 -6.60 0.00
C TRP A 151 -7.99 -8.00 0.50
N MET A 152 -6.69 -8.28 0.63
CA MET A 152 -6.22 -9.59 1.11
C MET A 152 -6.66 -9.89 2.55
N ASP A 153 -6.90 -8.88 3.38
CA ASP A 153 -7.46 -9.01 4.74
C ASP A 153 -8.98 -9.27 4.77
N GLY A 154 -9.64 -9.25 3.60
CA GLY A 154 -11.08 -9.50 3.44
C GLY A 154 -11.97 -8.26 3.57
N SER A 155 -11.41 -7.09 3.90
CA SER A 155 -12.15 -5.84 3.89
C SER A 155 -12.46 -5.38 2.45
N SER A 156 -13.62 -4.76 2.26
CA SER A 156 -14.06 -4.31 0.93
C SER A 156 -13.40 -3.00 0.52
N PHE A 157 -13.21 -2.80 -0.77
CA PHE A 157 -12.84 -1.52 -1.35
C PHE A 157 -13.69 -1.17 -2.57
N THR A 158 -13.81 0.13 -2.81
CA THR A 158 -14.35 0.72 -4.04
C THR A 158 -13.53 1.97 -4.31
N ILE A 159 -12.83 1.99 -5.44
CA ILE A 159 -11.94 3.09 -5.84
C ILE A 159 -12.44 3.64 -7.17
N LYS A 160 -12.69 4.95 -7.23
CA LYS A 160 -13.13 5.62 -8.45
C LYS A 160 -11.94 6.15 -9.24
N PHE A 161 -12.08 6.22 -10.56
CA PHE A 161 -11.05 6.75 -11.44
C PHE A 161 -11.39 8.18 -11.87
N ILE A 162 -10.38 9.04 -11.83
CA ILE A 162 -10.42 10.37 -12.45
C ILE A 162 -9.51 10.31 -13.67
N ASN A 163 -10.12 10.20 -14.85
CA ASN A 163 -9.38 10.11 -16.11
C ASN A 163 -9.07 11.51 -16.65
N HIS A 164 -7.79 11.81 -16.82
CA HIS A 164 -7.35 13.06 -17.43
C HIS A 164 -7.25 12.91 -18.96
N PRO A 165 -7.82 13.82 -19.77
CA PRO A 165 -7.95 13.65 -21.22
C PRO A 165 -6.63 13.58 -21.99
N ASN A 166 -5.53 14.07 -21.40
CA ASN A 166 -4.20 14.09 -22.03
C ASN A 166 -3.32 12.88 -21.70
N PHE A 167 -3.81 11.93 -20.88
CA PHE A 167 -3.05 10.76 -20.45
C PHE A 167 -3.83 9.48 -20.74
N ASP A 168 -3.17 8.33 -20.61
CA ASP A 168 -3.87 7.05 -20.74
C ASP A 168 -4.87 6.89 -19.58
N PRO A 169 -6.05 6.30 -19.81
CA PRO A 169 -7.03 6.18 -18.74
C PRO A 169 -6.52 5.29 -17.60
N VAL A 170 -6.98 5.55 -16.37
CA VAL A 170 -6.40 5.02 -15.13
C VAL A 170 -6.32 3.49 -15.13
N TYR A 171 -7.34 2.79 -15.63
CA TYR A 171 -7.36 1.31 -15.66
C TYR A 171 -6.16 0.69 -16.40
N THR A 172 -5.56 1.39 -17.39
CA THR A 172 -4.37 0.91 -18.11
C THR A 172 -3.11 0.89 -17.23
N ASN A 173 -3.13 1.65 -16.12
CA ASN A 173 -2.04 1.71 -15.15
C ASN A 173 -2.24 0.74 -13.98
N ILE A 174 -3.41 0.09 -13.89
CA ILE A 174 -3.74 -0.86 -12.82
C ILE A 174 -3.35 -2.28 -13.24
N ASN A 175 -2.58 -2.93 -12.38
CA ASN A 175 -2.30 -4.35 -12.42
C ASN A 175 -2.85 -5.01 -11.18
N VAL A 176 -3.86 -5.87 -11.33
CA VAL A 176 -4.45 -6.57 -10.18
C VAL A 176 -3.67 -7.85 -9.88
N ILE A 177 -3.04 -7.90 -8.71
CA ILE A 177 -2.28 -9.04 -8.23
C ILE A 177 -3.13 -9.89 -7.31
N ILE A 178 -3.32 -11.15 -7.67
CA ILE A 178 -3.97 -12.17 -6.84
C ILE A 178 -2.91 -13.19 -6.42
N PRO A 179 -2.46 -13.21 -5.15
CA PRO A 179 -1.46 -14.16 -4.70
C PRO A 179 -1.98 -15.60 -4.81
N GLU A 180 -1.36 -16.42 -5.67
CA GLU A 180 -1.78 -17.81 -5.82
C GLU A 180 -1.42 -18.65 -4.58
N PRO A 181 -2.38 -19.38 -3.97
CA PRO A 181 -2.12 -20.23 -2.81
C PRO A 181 -1.06 -21.33 -3.05
N ALA A 182 -0.89 -21.76 -4.31
CA ALA A 182 0.01 -22.85 -4.68
C ALA A 182 1.50 -22.50 -4.44
N THR A 183 1.90 -21.24 -4.64
CA THR A 183 3.29 -20.80 -4.45
C THR A 183 3.72 -20.90 -2.99
N LEU A 184 2.84 -20.53 -2.06
CA LEU A 184 3.08 -20.68 -0.62
C LEU A 184 3.16 -22.15 -0.20
N MET A 185 2.31 -23.00 -0.79
CA MET A 185 2.34 -24.44 -0.54
C MET A 185 3.62 -25.09 -1.08
N LEU A 186 4.09 -24.70 -2.27
CA LEU A 186 5.35 -25.16 -2.86
C LEU A 186 6.58 -24.73 -2.06
N LEU A 187 6.62 -23.51 -1.53
CA LEU A 187 7.68 -23.07 -0.63
C LEU A 187 7.69 -23.84 0.70
N GLY A 188 6.51 -24.07 1.29
CA GLY A 188 6.36 -24.88 2.51
C GLY A 188 6.82 -26.33 2.31
N LEU A 189 6.41 -26.96 1.20
CA LEU A 189 6.81 -28.32 0.86
C LEU A 189 8.30 -28.41 0.50
N GLY A 190 8.84 -27.44 -0.25
CA GLY A 190 10.27 -27.35 -0.58
C GLY A 190 11.15 -27.25 0.66
N GLY A 191 10.77 -26.42 1.64
CA GLY A 191 11.49 -26.29 2.92
C GLY A 191 11.47 -27.58 3.75
N LEU A 192 10.35 -28.31 3.77
CA LEU A 192 10.22 -29.61 4.43
C LEU A 192 11.12 -30.69 3.81
N LEU A 193 11.25 -30.70 2.48
CA LEU A 193 12.08 -31.66 1.76
C LEU A 193 13.58 -31.40 1.94
N ILE A 194 14.00 -30.14 2.08
CA ILE A 194 15.40 -29.78 2.36
C ILE A 194 15.80 -30.20 3.79
N ARG A 195 14.87 -30.09 4.76
CA ARG A 195 15.13 -30.44 6.16
C ARG A 195 15.36 -31.94 6.39
N ARG A 196 14.96 -32.80 5.45
CA ARG A 196 15.18 -34.25 5.51
C ARG A 196 16.57 -34.69 5.01
N LYS A 197 17.42 -33.77 4.54
CA LYS A 197 18.78 -34.06 4.05
C LYS A 197 19.91 -33.71 5.04
N LYS A 198 19.60 -33.51 6.33
CA LYS A 198 20.60 -33.41 7.40
C LYS A 198 20.37 -34.49 8.45
#